data_AF-J6IJN7-F1
#
_entry.id   AF-J6IJN7-F1
#
_cell.length_a   1.000
_cell.length_b   1.000
_cell.length_c   1.000
_cell.angle_alpha   90.00
_cell.angle_beta   90.00
_cell.angle_gamma   90.00
#
_symmetry.space_group_name_H-M   'P 1'
#
loop_
_entity.id
_entity.type
_entity.pdbx_description
1 polymer ?
#
loop_
_entity_poly.entity_id
_entity_poly.type
_entity_poly.pdbx_seq_one_letter_code
_entity_poly.pdbx_strand_id
1 'polypeptide(L)'
;MRTMTNTEFERVLSEERKQHYYYSDLLDLHEDDNRSFSCEFITEDDYPDDWYCAIYYDVTTHCEGSNNASSHSVEIQHIYINFQEIKATEMQESVLTTVLTNRANEEFQFKDTDIYPDYATSKTW
;
A
#
# COMPACT_ATOMS: atom_id res chain seq x y z
N MET A 1 20.55 -11.88 -10.35
CA MET A 1 19.71 -10.80 -9.80
C MET A 1 20.54 -9.51 -9.80
N ARG A 2 20.11 -8.52 -10.56
CA ARG A 2 20.79 -7.21 -10.67
C ARG A 2 20.14 -6.21 -9.72
N THR A 3 20.84 -5.10 -9.45
CA THR A 3 20.27 -3.99 -8.70
C THR A 3 19.45 -3.09 -9.62
N MET A 4 18.36 -2.52 -9.09
CA MET A 4 17.57 -1.49 -9.74
C MET A 4 18.44 -0.26 -10.01
N THR A 5 18.44 0.23 -11.25
CA THR A 5 19.14 1.46 -11.61
C THR A 5 18.36 2.70 -11.14
N ASN A 6 19.04 3.84 -11.01
CA ASN A 6 18.38 5.08 -10.61
C ASN A 6 17.30 5.53 -11.61
N THR A 7 17.52 5.32 -12.91
CA THR A 7 16.51 5.65 -13.93
C THR A 7 15.24 4.83 -13.75
N GLU A 8 15.37 3.52 -13.49
CA GLU A 8 14.22 2.64 -13.24
C GLU A 8 13.52 3.01 -11.94
N PHE A 9 14.29 3.38 -10.91
CA PHE A 9 13.75 3.83 -9.64
C PHE A 9 12.94 5.12 -9.78
N GLU A 10 13.43 6.11 -10.52
CA GLU A 10 12.69 7.34 -10.80
C GLU A 10 11.41 7.08 -11.60
N ARG A 11 11.40 6.09 -12.50
CA ARG A 11 10.17 5.66 -13.20
C ARG A 11 9.14 5.11 -12.24
N VAL A 12 9.54 4.20 -11.35
CA VAL A 12 8.66 3.65 -10.29
C VAL A 12 8.06 4.77 -9.45
N LEU A 13 8.88 5.70 -8.94
CA LEU A 13 8.39 6.81 -8.13
C LEU A 13 7.54 7.80 -8.92
N SER A 14 7.83 7.99 -10.21
CA SER A 14 7.04 8.87 -11.06
C SER A 14 5.65 8.30 -11.30
N GLU A 15 5.51 6.99 -11.43
CA GLU A 15 4.23 6.35 -11.69
C GLU A 15 3.39 6.14 -10.45
N GLU A 16 4.03 5.81 -9.33
CA GLU A 16 3.35 5.78 -8.04
C GLU A 16 2.61 7.11 -7.78
N ARG A 17 3.23 8.25 -8.13
CA ARG A 17 2.62 9.58 -8.01
C ARG A 17 1.51 9.88 -9.02
N LYS A 18 1.46 9.16 -10.15
CA LYS A 18 0.52 9.42 -11.26
C LYS A 18 -0.69 8.51 -11.22
N GLN A 19 -0.56 7.30 -10.68
CA GLN A 19 -1.60 6.30 -10.78
C GLN A 19 -2.88 6.74 -10.07
N HIS A 20 -4.01 6.55 -10.76
CA HIS A 20 -5.34 6.72 -10.20
C HIS A 20 -5.88 5.36 -9.77
N TYR A 21 -6.44 5.33 -8.55
CA TYR A 21 -6.84 4.16 -7.76
C TYR A 21 -7.58 3.06 -8.56
N TYR A 22 -7.01 1.86 -8.62
CA TYR A 22 -7.75 0.65 -8.99
C TYR A 22 -8.13 -0.11 -7.71
N TYR A 23 -9.40 0.00 -7.32
CA TYR A 23 -10.00 -0.86 -6.29
C TYR A 23 -10.32 -2.22 -6.90
N SER A 24 -9.66 -3.30 -6.46
CA SER A 24 -10.29 -4.62 -6.47
C SER A 24 -10.68 -4.97 -5.04
N ASP A 25 -11.99 -4.91 -4.79
CA ASP A 25 -12.71 -5.40 -3.62
C ASP A 25 -12.26 -4.87 -2.25
N LEU A 26 -13.14 -4.01 -1.71
CA LEU A 26 -13.41 -3.78 -0.28
C LEU A 26 -12.74 -4.81 0.64
N LEU A 27 -11.53 -4.52 1.11
CA LEU A 27 -11.09 -5.04 2.39
C LEU A 27 -11.91 -4.28 3.43
N ASP A 28 -12.95 -4.94 3.92
CA ASP A 28 -13.68 -4.55 5.12
C ASP A 28 -12.68 -4.61 6.29
N LEU A 29 -11.89 -3.55 6.45
CA LEU A 29 -10.85 -3.43 7.47
C LEU A 29 -11.44 -3.19 8.86
N HIS A 30 -12.76 -3.23 9.01
CA HIS A 30 -13.47 -2.75 10.18
C HIS A 30 -13.18 -3.48 11.50
N GLU A 31 -12.52 -4.65 11.52
CA GLU A 31 -12.57 -5.49 12.72
C GLU A 31 -11.27 -6.16 13.21
N ASP A 32 -10.09 -5.99 12.60
CA ASP A 32 -8.89 -6.70 13.08
C ASP A 32 -7.63 -5.84 13.19
N ASP A 33 -7.25 -5.53 14.43
CA ASP A 33 -5.92 -5.03 14.80
C ASP A 33 -4.84 -6.08 14.47
N ASN A 34 -3.73 -5.68 13.84
CA ASN A 34 -2.59 -6.53 13.46
C ASN A 34 -2.86 -7.60 12.40
N ARG A 35 -3.60 -7.26 11.33
CA ARG A 35 -3.73 -8.12 10.16
C ARG A 35 -2.72 -7.72 9.08
N SER A 36 -2.12 -8.71 8.42
CA SER A 36 -1.30 -8.50 7.23
C SER A 36 -2.02 -9.00 5.98
N PHE A 37 -1.93 -8.26 4.89
CA PHE A 37 -2.46 -8.67 3.58
C PHE A 37 -1.51 -8.26 2.45
N SER A 38 -1.46 -9.09 1.41
CA SER A 38 -0.56 -8.88 0.27
C SER A 38 -1.20 -7.96 -0.78
N CYS A 39 -0.38 -7.09 -1.34
CA CYS A 39 -0.72 -6.10 -2.35
C CYS A 39 0.26 -6.19 -3.52
N GLU A 40 -0.16 -5.61 -4.65
CA GLU A 40 0.65 -5.50 -5.86
C GLU A 40 0.56 -4.09 -6.42
N PHE A 41 1.71 -3.50 -6.72
CA PHE A 41 1.84 -2.26 -7.49
C PHE A 41 2.47 -2.60 -8.84
N ILE A 42 1.81 -2.22 -9.93
CA ILE A 42 2.27 -2.44 -11.30
C ILE A 42 2.40 -1.09 -11.98
N THR A 43 3.43 -0.87 -12.78
CA THR A 43 3.55 0.33 -13.65
C THR A 43 2.74 0.18 -14.94
N GLU A 44 2.13 1.28 -15.38
CA GLU A 44 1.21 1.35 -16.53
C GLU A 44 1.74 2.21 -17.69
N ASP A 45 2.75 3.07 -17.47
CA ASP A 45 3.31 3.91 -18.53
C ASP A 45 4.02 3.05 -19.60
N ASP A 46 3.73 3.32 -20.87
CA ASP A 46 4.45 2.71 -22.00
C ASP A 46 5.82 3.39 -22.20
N TYR A 47 6.90 2.73 -21.75
CA TYR A 47 8.25 3.22 -21.99
C TYR A 47 8.84 2.70 -23.31
N PRO A 48 9.71 3.48 -24.00
CA PRO A 48 10.32 3.09 -25.27
C PRO A 48 11.18 1.81 -25.24
N ASP A 49 11.60 1.38 -24.07
CA ASP A 49 12.44 0.21 -23.83
C ASP A 49 11.65 -1.03 -23.36
N ASP A 50 10.33 -1.05 -23.59
CA ASP A 50 9.40 -2.09 -23.11
C ASP A 50 9.59 -2.35 -21.61
N TRP A 51 9.82 -1.27 -20.86
CA TRP A 51 10.06 -1.33 -19.42
C TRP A 51 8.75 -1.48 -18.66
N TYR A 52 8.73 -2.40 -17.71
CA TYR A 52 7.61 -2.71 -16.84
C TYR A 52 8.11 -3.13 -15.46
N CYS A 53 7.49 -2.63 -14.40
CA CYS A 53 7.78 -2.97 -13.02
C CYS A 53 6.53 -3.51 -12.30
N ALA A 54 6.72 -4.56 -11.50
CA ALA A 54 5.73 -5.05 -10.54
C ALA A 54 6.39 -5.20 -9.16
N ILE A 55 5.74 -4.67 -8.12
CA ILE A 55 6.18 -4.72 -6.73
C ILE A 55 5.12 -5.45 -5.93
N TYR A 56 5.50 -6.56 -5.31
CA TYR A 56 4.67 -7.29 -4.35
C TYR A 56 5.10 -6.90 -2.94
N TYR A 57 4.13 -6.57 -2.11
CA TYR A 57 4.38 -6.10 -0.75
C TYR A 57 3.25 -6.51 0.18
N ASP A 58 3.55 -6.65 1.47
CA ASP A 58 2.54 -6.87 2.49
C ASP A 58 2.27 -5.56 3.23
N VAL A 59 0.99 -5.31 3.50
CA VAL A 59 0.52 -4.21 4.34
C VAL A 59 0.10 -4.81 5.68
N THR A 60 0.67 -4.32 6.77
CA THR A 60 0.25 -4.67 8.14
C THR A 60 -0.54 -3.52 8.74
N THR A 61 -1.74 -3.82 9.23
CA THR A 61 -2.64 -2.86 9.88
C THR A 61 -2.28 -2.72 11.36
N HIS A 62 -2.24 -1.48 11.84
CA HIS A 62 -2.08 -1.17 13.25
C HIS A 62 -3.08 -0.08 13.65
N CYS A 63 -3.96 -0.36 14.59
CA CYS A 63 -4.85 0.63 15.17
C CYS A 63 -4.22 1.20 16.43
N GLU A 64 -3.87 2.49 16.41
CA GLU A 64 -3.53 3.18 17.65
C GLU A 64 -4.83 3.60 18.35
N GLY A 65 -5.22 2.83 19.38
CA GLY A 65 -6.49 2.89 20.10
C GLY A 65 -6.78 4.15 20.93
N SER A 66 -6.57 5.35 20.37
CA SER A 66 -7.03 6.59 21.00
C SER A 66 -7.55 7.68 20.05
N ASN A 67 -7.36 7.56 18.72
CA ASN A 67 -7.75 8.61 17.76
C ASN A 67 -8.33 8.10 16.42
N ASN A 68 -8.65 6.80 16.28
CA ASN A 68 -9.15 6.20 15.03
C ASN A 68 -8.25 6.46 13.79
N ALA A 69 -6.97 6.78 14.01
CA ALA A 69 -6.02 6.92 12.92
C ALA A 69 -5.51 5.52 12.54
N SER A 70 -5.78 5.13 11.29
CA SER A 70 -5.11 4.00 10.65
C SER A 70 -3.61 4.26 10.60
N SER A 71 -2.83 3.33 11.17
CA SER A 71 -1.39 3.26 11.00
C SER A 71 -1.07 1.96 10.30
N HIS A 72 -0.57 2.03 9.08
CA HIS A 72 -0.12 0.89 8.31
C HIS A 72 1.39 0.90 8.21
N SER A 73 1.97 -0.28 8.09
CA SER A 73 3.35 -0.46 7.67
C SER A 73 3.41 -1.38 6.45
N VAL A 74 4.36 -1.10 5.55
CA VAL A 74 4.59 -1.91 4.36
C VAL A 74 5.90 -2.66 4.46
N GLU A 75 5.89 -3.92 4.04
CA GLU A 75 7.08 -4.74 3.82
C GLU A 75 7.14 -5.16 2.35
N ILE A 76 8.23 -4.80 1.66
CA ILE A 76 8.44 -5.17 0.26
C ILE A 76 8.93 -6.62 0.19
N GLN A 77 8.20 -7.47 -0.52
CA GLN A 77 8.56 -8.88 -0.68
C GLN A 77 9.41 -9.08 -1.93
N HIS A 78 8.91 -8.63 -3.09
CA HIS A 78 9.59 -8.83 -4.37
C HIS A 78 9.41 -7.64 -5.30
N ILE A 79 10.45 -7.38 -6.09
CA ILE A 79 10.41 -6.39 -7.18
C ILE A 79 10.82 -7.09 -8.46
N TYR A 80 9.98 -6.96 -9.48
CA TYR A 80 10.21 -7.49 -10.82
C TYR A 80 10.30 -6.35 -11.82
N ILE A 81 11.32 -6.38 -12.69
CA ILE A 81 11.37 -5.55 -13.90
C ILE A 81 11.49 -6.46 -15.11
N ASN A 82 10.60 -6.28 -16.09
CA ASN A 82 10.53 -7.08 -17.31
C ASN A 82 10.58 -8.59 -16.99
N PHE A 83 9.79 -9.01 -16.00
CA PHE A 83 9.70 -10.39 -15.48
C PHE A 83 10.97 -10.95 -14.81
N GLN A 84 11.96 -10.11 -14.55
CA GLN A 84 13.17 -10.49 -13.83
C GLN A 84 13.12 -9.94 -12.41
N GLU A 85 13.37 -10.80 -11.43
CA GLU A 85 13.53 -10.38 -10.05
C GLU A 85 14.80 -9.53 -9.91
N ILE A 86 14.64 -8.38 -9.28
CA ILE A 86 15.69 -7.39 -9.05
C ILE A 86 15.75 -6.99 -7.58
N LYS A 87 16.91 -6.48 -7.16
CA LYS A 87 17.12 -5.95 -5.81
C LYS A 87 17.08 -4.43 -5.80
N ALA A 88 16.42 -3.85 -4.81
CA ALA A 88 16.64 -2.47 -4.42
C ALA A 88 17.91 -2.36 -3.54
N THR A 89 18.52 -1.19 -3.52
CA THR A 89 19.47 -0.81 -2.46
C THR A 89 18.71 -0.45 -1.19
N GLU A 90 19.38 -0.45 -0.03
CA GLU A 90 18.76 -0.07 1.25
C GLU A 90 18.08 1.32 1.20
N MET A 91 18.69 2.27 0.49
CA MET A 91 18.12 3.61 0.30
C MET A 91 16.86 3.57 -0.57
N GLN A 92 16.89 2.83 -1.69
CA GLN A 92 15.73 2.70 -2.59
C GLN A 92 14.58 1.98 -1.89
N GLU A 93 14.87 0.92 -1.14
CA GLU A 93 13.89 0.16 -0.38
C GLU A 93 13.25 1.01 0.72
N SER A 94 14.05 1.77 1.49
CA SER A 94 13.55 2.70 2.50
C SER A 94 12.58 3.74 1.91
N VAL A 95 12.92 4.30 0.74
CA VAL A 95 12.06 5.27 0.06
C VAL A 95 10.78 4.61 -0.47
N LEU A 96 10.87 3.44 -1.10
CA LEU A 96 9.70 2.71 -1.60
C LEU A 96 8.76 2.31 -0.45
N THR A 97 9.31 1.76 0.63
CA THR A 97 8.53 1.41 1.81
C THR A 97 7.83 2.63 2.38
N THR A 98 8.49 3.78 2.45
CA THR A 98 7.86 5.03 2.92
C THR A 98 6.71 5.46 2.03
N VAL A 99 6.93 5.46 0.71
CA VAL A 99 5.93 5.87 -0.28
C VAL A 99 4.73 4.92 -0.28
N LEU A 100 4.96 3.61 -0.35
CA LEU A 100 3.89 2.60 -0.30
C LEU A 100 3.17 2.58 1.05
N THR A 101 3.86 2.87 2.16
CA THR A 101 3.24 3.02 3.49
C THR A 101 2.32 4.25 3.54
N ASN A 102 2.76 5.39 3.02
CA ASN A 102 1.91 6.59 2.96
C ASN A 102 0.67 6.32 2.12
N ARG A 103 0.85 5.65 0.98
CA ARG A 103 -0.25 5.21 0.12
C ARG A 103 -1.21 4.27 0.85
N ALA A 104 -0.71 3.25 1.54
CA ALA A 104 -1.54 2.36 2.36
C ALA A 104 -2.33 3.14 3.42
N ASN A 105 -1.73 4.13 4.08
CA ASN A 105 -2.42 4.98 5.06
C ASN A 105 -3.50 5.89 4.45
N GLU A 106 -3.36 6.28 3.20
CA GLU A 106 -4.39 7.02 2.46
C GLU A 106 -5.52 6.08 1.98
N GLU A 107 -5.18 4.89 1.51
CA GLU A 107 -6.13 3.92 0.92
C GLU A 107 -6.95 3.17 1.97
N PHE A 108 -6.32 2.78 3.08
CA PHE A 108 -6.88 1.86 4.07
C PHE A 108 -7.37 2.60 5.33
N GLN A 109 -7.93 3.80 5.19
CA GLN A 109 -8.39 4.55 6.34
C GLN A 109 -9.50 3.81 7.10
N PHE A 110 -9.33 3.65 8.42
CA PHE A 110 -10.43 3.29 9.30
C PHE A 110 -11.43 4.45 9.27
N LYS A 111 -12.51 4.28 8.53
CA LYS A 111 -13.67 5.16 8.69
C LYS A 111 -14.39 4.68 9.92
N ASP A 112 -14.43 5.49 10.97
CA ASP A 112 -15.41 5.33 12.04
C ASP A 112 -16.78 5.72 11.48
N THR A 113 -17.32 4.89 10.60
CA THR A 113 -18.70 5.02 10.19
C THR A 113 -19.53 4.52 11.36
N ASP A 114 -20.29 5.43 11.96
CA ASP A 114 -21.46 5.19 12.82
C ASP A 114 -22.52 4.32 12.07
N ILE A 115 -22.19 3.09 11.65
CA ILE A 115 -23.15 2.19 10.98
C ILE A 115 -24.04 1.46 11.98
N TYR A 116 -24.06 1.87 13.25
CA TYR A 116 -25.14 1.51 14.17
C TYR A 116 -25.85 2.75 14.73
N PRO A 117 -26.84 3.30 14.01
CA PRO A 117 -27.76 4.26 14.60
C PRO A 117 -28.58 3.69 15.78
N ASP A 118 -28.59 2.37 16.01
CA ASP A 118 -29.62 1.74 16.85
C ASP A 118 -29.15 1.07 18.16
N TYR A 119 -27.88 1.16 18.57
CA TYR A 119 -27.47 0.65 19.91
C TYR A 119 -27.28 1.74 20.98
N ALA A 120 -27.50 3.02 20.66
CA ALA A 120 -27.44 4.13 21.62
C ALA A 120 -28.81 4.55 22.20
N THR A 121 -29.89 3.82 21.91
CA THR A 121 -31.21 4.04 22.55
C THR A 121 -31.73 2.80 23.27
N SER A 122 -31.02 2.39 24.33
CA SER A 122 -31.58 1.49 25.36
C SER A 122 -31.18 1.96 26.77
N LYS A 123 -31.43 3.23 27.07
CA LYS A 123 -31.61 3.72 28.45
C LYS A 123 -32.78 4.72 28.53
N THR A 124 -33.92 4.29 28.03
CA THR A 124 -35.15 4.39 28.84
C THR A 124 -35.33 2.94 29.31
N TRP A 125 -35.42 2.59 30.59
CA TRP A 125 -36.34 3.04 31.63
C TRP A 125 -35.65 3.06 33.00
#